data_AF-A0A354HX41-F1
#
_entry.id   AF-A0A354HX41-F1
#
_cell.length_a   1.000
_cell.length_b   1.000
_cell.length_c   1.000
_cell.angle_alpha   90.00
_cell.angle_beta   90.00
_cell.angle_gamma   90.00
#
_symmetry.space_group_name_H-M   'P 1'
#
loop_
_entity.id
_entity.type
_entity.pdbx_description
1 polymer ?
#
loop_
_entity_poly.entity_id
_entity_poly.type
_entity_poly.pdbx_seq_one_letter_code
_entity_poly.pdbx_strand_id
1 'polypeptide(L)'
;MEKTWRWFGPNDKITLSMLRQIGVEGIVTALHHIPNGEVWSLDEVLKMKNFIEAAGLRWSVVESLPVSESIKYGGPDRDELIDRYIESLENLGKAGVKTVCYNFMPVLDWARTDLEYPNPDGTSNLYFNRGEFAYFDIHILKRENASADYDAETLSRVEELKKTMTPEGENRLVDNIIVKTQGFVNG
;
A
#
# COMPACT_ATOMS: atom_id res chain seq x y z
N MET A 1 4.09 6.03 -25.34
CA MET A 1 4.03 5.97 -23.87
C MET A 1 2.59 5.67 -23.53
N GLU A 2 2.30 4.54 -22.90
CA GLU A 2 0.93 4.23 -22.46
C GLU A 2 0.62 4.99 -21.17
N LYS A 3 -0.54 5.64 -21.11
CA LYS A 3 -0.99 6.34 -19.89
C LYS A 3 -1.80 5.40 -19.02
N THR A 4 -1.25 5.04 -17.87
CA THR A 4 -1.89 4.13 -16.91
C THR A 4 -2.39 4.84 -15.66
N TRP A 5 -3.41 4.29 -15.01
CA TRP A 5 -3.95 4.80 -13.74
C TRP A 5 -4.22 3.68 -12.73
N ARG A 6 -3.89 3.91 -11.45
CA ARG A 6 -4.19 2.96 -10.37
C ARG A 6 -5.65 3.09 -9.92
N TRP A 7 -6.41 2.03 -10.08
CA TRP A 7 -7.85 1.96 -9.80
C TRP A 7 -8.15 0.81 -8.85
N PHE A 8 -8.88 1.06 -7.76
CA PHE A 8 -9.05 0.10 -6.65
C PHE A 8 -10.24 -0.86 -6.82
N GLY A 9 -10.86 -0.88 -7.99
CA GLY A 9 -11.98 -1.78 -8.28
C GLY A 9 -13.35 -1.07 -8.28
N PRO A 10 -14.45 -1.83 -8.40
CA PRO A 10 -15.80 -1.26 -8.61
C PRO A 10 -16.31 -0.30 -7.53
N ASN A 11 -15.72 -0.34 -6.34
CA ASN A 11 -16.07 0.52 -5.20
C ASN A 11 -15.24 1.82 -5.14
N ASP A 12 -14.29 2.01 -6.05
CA ASP A 12 -13.52 3.25 -6.16
C ASP A 12 -14.46 4.41 -6.58
N LYS A 13 -14.31 5.56 -5.92
CA LYS A 13 -15.07 6.78 -6.26
C LYS A 13 -14.74 7.28 -7.66
N ILE A 14 -13.52 7.00 -8.15
CA ILE A 14 -13.10 7.30 -9.52
C ILE A 14 -13.52 6.14 -10.42
N THR A 15 -14.45 6.39 -11.33
CA THR A 15 -14.96 5.36 -12.25
C THR A 15 -14.06 5.19 -13.48
N LEU A 16 -14.09 4.00 -14.09
CA LEU A 16 -13.40 3.75 -15.36
C LEU A 16 -13.81 4.72 -16.48
N SER A 17 -15.07 5.17 -16.50
CA SER A 17 -15.56 6.16 -17.47
C SER A 17 -14.85 7.52 -17.29
N MET A 18 -14.66 7.97 -16.05
CA MET A 18 -13.93 9.21 -15.75
C MET A 18 -12.46 9.10 -16.19
N LEU A 19 -11.82 7.96 -15.94
CA LEU A 19 -10.43 7.73 -16.35
C LEU A 19 -10.27 7.78 -17.87
N ARG A 20 -11.21 7.18 -18.61
CA ARG A 20 -11.21 7.25 -20.07
C ARG A 20 -11.38 8.68 -20.58
N GLN A 21 -12.21 9.51 -19.94
CA GLN A 21 -12.40 10.92 -20.32
C GLN A 21 -11.13 11.75 -20.21
N ILE A 22 -10.24 11.44 -19.27
CA ILE A 22 -8.94 12.11 -19.11
C ILE A 22 -7.82 11.43 -19.92
N GLY A 23 -8.18 10.48 -20.80
CA GLY A 23 -7.26 9.84 -21.73
C GLY A 23 -6.38 8.76 -21.12
N VAL A 24 -6.80 8.12 -20.02
CA VAL A 24 -6.18 6.88 -19.54
C VAL A 24 -6.46 5.77 -20.55
N GLU A 25 -5.45 4.94 -20.80
CA GLU A 25 -5.50 3.81 -21.75
C GLU A 25 -5.42 2.48 -21.01
N GLY A 26 -4.58 2.43 -19.97
CA GLY A 26 -4.32 1.25 -19.17
C GLY A 26 -4.70 1.43 -17.70
N ILE A 27 -5.11 0.33 -17.06
CA ILE A 27 -5.42 0.27 -15.64
C ILE A 27 -4.33 -0.53 -14.92
N VAL A 28 -3.91 0.03 -13.80
CA VAL A 28 -3.15 -0.65 -12.76
C VAL A 28 -4.13 -1.03 -11.66
N THR A 29 -4.26 -2.30 -11.32
CA THR A 29 -5.21 -2.74 -10.26
C THR A 29 -4.78 -4.06 -9.63
N ALA A 30 -5.51 -4.50 -8.61
CA ALA A 30 -5.36 -5.78 -7.93
C ALA A 30 -6.72 -6.35 -7.52
N LEU A 31 -6.76 -7.63 -7.14
CA LEU A 31 -7.97 -8.28 -6.63
C LEU A 31 -8.03 -8.15 -5.11
N HIS A 32 -8.32 -6.94 -4.63
CA HIS A 32 -8.29 -6.57 -3.19
C HIS A 32 -9.26 -7.35 -2.30
N HIS A 33 -10.25 -8.04 -2.87
CA HIS A 33 -11.20 -8.88 -2.14
C HIS A 33 -10.69 -10.31 -1.90
N ILE A 34 -9.58 -10.70 -2.54
CA ILE A 34 -8.93 -12.00 -2.31
C ILE A 34 -7.93 -11.86 -1.16
N PRO A 35 -8.02 -12.67 -0.10
CA PRO A 35 -7.09 -12.62 1.02
C PRO A 35 -5.62 -12.81 0.61
N ASN A 36 -4.71 -12.26 1.41
CA ASN A 36 -3.27 -12.40 1.18
C ASN A 36 -2.84 -13.87 1.25
N GLY A 37 -2.03 -14.31 0.28
CA GLY A 37 -1.55 -15.69 0.20
C GLY A 37 -2.54 -16.69 -0.40
N GLU A 38 -3.74 -16.26 -0.76
CA GLU A 38 -4.68 -17.09 -1.52
C GLU A 38 -4.46 -16.97 -3.03
N VAL A 39 -4.79 -18.04 -3.75
CA VAL A 39 -4.62 -18.10 -5.20
C VAL A 39 -5.59 -17.15 -5.89
N TRP A 40 -5.08 -16.32 -6.79
CA TRP A 40 -5.90 -15.60 -7.76
C TRP A 40 -6.32 -16.57 -8.87
N SER A 41 -7.54 -17.11 -8.74
CA SER A 41 -8.08 -18.03 -9.74
C SER A 41 -8.17 -17.36 -11.11
N LEU A 42 -8.02 -18.15 -12.18
CA LEU A 42 -8.14 -17.65 -13.54
C LEU A 42 -9.49 -16.96 -13.78
N ASP A 43 -10.57 -17.50 -13.20
CA ASP A 43 -11.91 -16.93 -13.35
C ASP A 43 -12.02 -15.53 -12.75
N GLU A 44 -11.48 -15.30 -11.55
CA GLU A 44 -11.51 -13.98 -10.91
C GLU A 44 -10.63 -12.97 -11.65
N VAL A 45 -9.46 -13.41 -12.16
CA VAL A 45 -8.61 -12.59 -13.02
C VAL A 45 -9.35 -12.21 -14.32
N LEU A 46 -9.97 -13.17 -15.00
CA LEU A 46 -10.70 -12.91 -16.24
C LEU A 46 -11.91 -12.01 -16.01
N LYS A 47 -12.62 -12.17 -14.89
CA LYS A 47 -13.75 -11.31 -14.51
C LYS A 47 -13.32 -9.85 -14.38
N MET A 48 -12.23 -9.58 -13.66
CA MET A 48 -11.70 -8.22 -13.52
C MET A 48 -11.20 -7.67 -14.86
N LYS A 49 -10.46 -8.48 -15.63
CA LYS A 49 -9.99 -8.12 -16.97
C LYS A 49 -11.16 -7.71 -17.88
N ASN A 50 -12.17 -8.56 -17.98
CA ASN A 50 -13.34 -8.34 -18.83
C ASN A 50 -14.12 -7.09 -18.39
N PHE A 51 -14.22 -6.83 -17.08
CA PHE A 51 -14.83 -5.62 -16.55
C PHE A 51 -14.11 -4.35 -17.04
N ILE A 52 -12.77 -4.35 -16.99
CA ILE A 52 -11.94 -3.23 -17.46
C ILE A 52 -12.05 -3.08 -18.98
N GLU A 53 -11.97 -4.18 -19.73
CA GLU A 53 -12.05 -4.18 -21.20
C GLU A 53 -13.43 -3.74 -21.71
N ALA A 54 -14.51 -4.08 -21.01
CA ALA A 54 -15.86 -3.59 -21.33
C ALA A 54 -15.98 -2.06 -21.21
N ALA A 55 -15.14 -1.41 -20.41
CA ALA A 55 -15.06 0.06 -20.34
C ALA A 55 -14.21 0.67 -21.47
N GLY A 56 -13.57 -0.16 -22.31
CA GLY A 56 -12.66 0.26 -23.38
C GLY A 56 -11.24 0.59 -22.88
N LEU A 57 -10.83 0.02 -21.75
CA LEU A 57 -9.50 0.18 -21.15
C LEU A 57 -8.78 -1.17 -21.10
N ARG A 58 -7.47 -1.18 -20.86
CA ARG A 58 -6.68 -2.42 -20.74
C ARG A 58 -6.19 -2.64 -19.32
N TRP A 59 -6.37 -3.82 -18.74
CA TRP A 59 -5.61 -4.17 -17.53
C TRP A 59 -4.14 -4.37 -17.89
N SER A 60 -3.31 -3.40 -17.52
CA SER A 60 -1.92 -3.28 -18.01
C SER A 60 -0.89 -3.74 -16.98
N VAL A 61 -1.13 -3.45 -15.69
CA VAL A 61 -0.22 -3.79 -14.60
C VAL A 61 -1.03 -4.28 -13.40
N VAL A 62 -0.51 -5.29 -12.70
CA VAL A 62 -0.98 -5.66 -11.37
C VAL A 62 -0.22 -4.83 -10.33
N GLU A 63 -0.91 -4.13 -9.44
CA GLU A 63 -0.29 -3.44 -8.28
C GLU A 63 -1.19 -3.53 -7.04
N SER A 64 -1.01 -4.54 -6.18
CA SER A 64 0.03 -5.60 -6.21
C SER A 64 -0.56 -7.00 -6.14
N LEU A 65 0.25 -8.00 -6.49
CA LEU A 65 0.05 -9.37 -6.02
C LEU A 65 0.82 -9.47 -4.68
N PRO A 66 0.14 -9.51 -3.53
CA PRO A 66 0.76 -9.33 -2.23
C PRO A 66 1.66 -10.51 -1.85
N VAL A 67 2.88 -10.21 -1.38
CA VAL A 67 3.79 -11.20 -0.83
C VAL A 67 3.49 -11.38 0.65
N SER A 68 3.07 -12.58 1.05
CA SER A 68 2.72 -12.90 2.44
C SER A 68 3.90 -12.73 3.40
N GLU A 69 3.62 -12.31 4.64
CA GLU A 69 4.67 -12.06 5.66
C GLU A 69 5.54 -13.29 5.95
N SER A 70 4.96 -14.50 5.94
CA SER A 70 5.75 -15.73 6.16
C SER A 70 6.82 -15.96 5.10
N ILE A 71 6.60 -15.51 3.86
CA ILE A 71 7.65 -15.49 2.85
C ILE A 71 8.77 -14.53 3.26
N LYS A 72 8.43 -13.35 3.79
CA LYS A 72 9.38 -12.30 4.18
C LYS A 72 10.29 -12.70 5.35
N TYR A 73 9.73 -13.28 6.41
CA TYR A 73 10.51 -13.75 7.56
C TYR A 73 11.00 -15.19 7.44
N GLY A 74 10.66 -15.89 6.35
CA GLY A 74 11.11 -17.25 6.08
C GLY A 74 10.46 -18.31 6.95
N GLY A 75 9.17 -18.15 7.27
CA GLY A 75 8.39 -19.05 8.12
C GLY A 75 8.15 -20.45 7.55
N PRO A 76 7.53 -21.34 8.36
CA PRO A 76 7.41 -22.76 8.03
C PRO A 76 6.48 -23.06 6.85
N ASP A 77 5.51 -22.18 6.56
CA ASP A 77 4.52 -22.27 5.47
C ASP A 77 4.93 -21.50 4.21
N ARG A 78 6.14 -20.91 4.18
CA ARG A 78 6.58 -20.08 3.05
C ARG A 78 6.58 -20.79 1.71
N ASP A 79 6.94 -22.08 1.68
CA ASP A 79 7.08 -22.82 0.43
C ASP A 79 5.70 -23.03 -0.23
N GLU A 80 4.68 -23.35 0.57
CA GLU A 80 3.28 -23.43 0.11
C GLU A 80 2.78 -22.06 -0.39
N LEU A 81 3.08 -20.99 0.33
CA LEU A 81 2.69 -19.63 -0.09
C LEU A 81 3.38 -19.20 -1.39
N ILE A 82 4.63 -19.62 -1.62
CA ILE A 82 5.35 -19.40 -2.88
C ILE A 82 4.66 -20.16 -4.02
N ASP A 83 4.26 -21.41 -3.81
CA ASP A 83 3.54 -22.19 -4.83
C ASP A 83 2.22 -21.51 -5.24
N ARG A 84 1.44 -21.01 -4.27
CA ARG A 84 0.21 -20.24 -4.54
C ARG A 84 0.48 -18.92 -5.26
N TYR A 85 1.58 -18.26 -4.93
CA TYR A 85 2.02 -17.04 -5.62
C TYR A 85 2.36 -17.32 -7.08
N ILE A 86 3.09 -18.42 -7.35
CA ILE A 86 3.42 -18.88 -8.70
C ILE A 86 2.14 -19.19 -9.49
N GLU A 87 1.19 -19.92 -8.91
CA GLU A 87 -0.10 -20.22 -9.57
C GLU A 87 -0.86 -18.94 -9.96
N SER A 88 -0.87 -17.94 -9.07
CA SER A 88 -1.49 -16.64 -9.34
C SER A 88 -0.80 -15.91 -10.50
N LEU A 89 0.54 -15.93 -10.56
CA LEU A 89 1.31 -15.38 -11.68
C LEU A 89 1.01 -16.10 -13.00
N GLU A 90 0.89 -17.43 -12.98
CA GLU A 90 0.51 -18.20 -14.17
C GLU A 90 -0.88 -17.83 -14.67
N ASN A 91 -1.85 -17.66 -13.76
CA ASN A 91 -3.22 -17.28 -14.12
C ASN A 91 -3.29 -15.86 -14.70
N LEU A 92 -2.54 -14.91 -14.13
CA LEU A 92 -2.35 -13.57 -14.71
C LEU A 92 -1.72 -13.65 -16.11
N GLY A 93 -0.68 -14.49 -16.28
CA GLY A 93 -0.03 -14.73 -17.56
C GLY A 93 -0.97 -15.31 -18.62
N LYS A 94 -1.80 -16.31 -18.26
CA LYS A 94 -2.85 -16.90 -19.10
C LYS A 94 -3.89 -15.85 -19.52
N ALA A 95 -4.27 -14.95 -18.62
CA ALA A 95 -5.17 -13.84 -18.93
C ALA A 95 -4.51 -12.73 -19.78
N GLY A 96 -3.18 -12.75 -19.95
CA GLY A 96 -2.42 -11.79 -20.74
C GLY A 96 -1.93 -10.57 -19.95
N VAL A 97 -2.04 -10.57 -18.62
CA VAL A 97 -1.52 -9.51 -17.74
C VAL A 97 -0.09 -9.90 -17.34
N LYS A 98 0.90 -9.23 -17.95
CA LYS A 98 2.31 -9.69 -17.92
C LYS A 98 3.26 -8.82 -17.09
N THR A 99 2.74 -7.76 -16.48
CA THR A 99 3.53 -6.86 -15.64
C THR A 99 2.93 -6.86 -14.24
N VAL A 100 3.74 -7.25 -13.24
CA VAL A 100 3.33 -7.33 -11.85
C VAL A 100 4.28 -6.48 -11.00
N CYS A 101 3.72 -5.47 -10.34
CA CYS A 101 4.38 -4.67 -9.33
C CYS A 101 4.13 -5.30 -7.95
N TYR A 102 5.18 -5.44 -7.16
CA TYR A 102 5.14 -6.00 -5.81
C TYR A 102 6.19 -5.30 -4.92
N ASN A 103 6.12 -5.52 -3.61
CA ASN A 103 7.12 -5.05 -2.66
C ASN A 103 7.49 -6.17 -1.67
N PHE A 104 8.59 -5.96 -0.94
CA PHE A 104 9.09 -6.87 0.09
C PHE A 104 9.31 -6.13 1.41
N MET A 105 8.49 -5.12 1.70
CA MET A 105 8.58 -4.34 2.92
C MET A 105 7.94 -5.14 4.07
N PRO A 106 8.69 -5.47 5.14
CA PRO A 106 8.17 -6.30 6.22
C PRO A 106 7.26 -5.49 7.15
N VAL A 107 6.10 -6.07 7.51
CA VAL A 107 5.10 -5.51 8.45
C VAL A 107 4.43 -4.21 8.02
N LEU A 108 5.18 -3.20 7.59
CA LEU A 108 4.67 -1.93 7.08
C LEU A 108 5.03 -1.81 5.60
N ASP A 109 4.05 -1.43 4.78
CA ASP A 109 4.25 -1.05 3.38
C ASP A 109 4.87 0.37 3.35
N TRP A 110 4.27 1.34 2.67
CA TRP A 110 4.70 2.72 2.73
C TRP A 110 4.19 3.41 4.01
N ALA A 111 4.98 4.33 4.59
CA ALA A 111 4.60 5.06 5.81
C ALA A 111 4.54 6.58 5.58
N ARG A 112 3.56 7.25 6.20
CA ARG A 112 3.41 8.70 6.26
C ARG A 112 2.96 9.09 7.67
N THR A 113 3.43 10.24 8.17
CA THR A 113 3.05 10.74 9.49
C THR A 113 1.89 11.72 9.40
N ASP A 114 1.71 12.36 8.24
CA ASP A 114 0.60 13.27 7.95
C ASP A 114 0.05 12.98 6.55
N LEU A 115 -1.28 12.88 6.45
CA LEU A 115 -2.00 12.58 5.21
C LEU A 115 -2.64 13.83 4.58
N GLU A 116 -2.64 14.96 5.28
CA GLU A 116 -3.27 16.21 4.86
C GLU A 116 -2.37 17.43 5.13
N TYR A 117 -1.04 17.24 5.00
CA TYR A 117 -0.09 18.31 5.27
C TYR A 117 -0.33 19.51 4.34
N PRO A 118 -0.64 20.71 4.87
CA PRO A 118 -1.12 21.82 4.07
C PRO A 118 0.01 22.50 3.28
N ASN A 119 -0.30 22.90 2.05
CA ASN A 119 0.56 23.71 1.20
C ASN A 119 0.14 25.19 1.23
N PRO A 120 1.05 26.13 0.89
CA PRO A 120 0.73 27.57 0.86
C PRO A 120 -0.39 27.96 -0.12
N ASP A 121 -0.68 27.14 -1.13
CA ASP A 121 -1.70 27.39 -2.15
C ASP A 121 -3.10 26.84 -1.78
N GLY A 122 -3.25 26.26 -0.59
CA GLY A 122 -4.49 25.67 -0.09
C GLY A 122 -4.71 24.20 -0.47
N THR A 123 -3.79 23.58 -1.22
CA THR A 123 -3.78 22.12 -1.42
C THR A 123 -3.13 21.39 -0.23
N SER A 124 -3.17 20.06 -0.22
CA SER A 124 -2.46 19.24 0.77
C SER A 124 -1.64 18.13 0.11
N ASN A 125 -0.66 17.61 0.84
CA ASN A 125 0.21 16.51 0.43
C ASN A 125 0.32 15.44 1.51
N LEU A 126 0.70 14.24 1.11
CA LEU A 126 1.20 13.23 2.04
C LEU A 126 2.62 13.62 2.50
N TYR A 127 2.87 13.58 3.80
CA TYR A 127 4.15 13.99 4.38
C TYR A 127 4.72 12.96 5.34
N PHE A 128 6.06 12.89 5.37
CA PHE A 128 6.80 12.07 6.32
C PHE A 128 7.68 12.97 7.18
N ASN A 129 7.31 13.10 8.45
CA ASN A 129 8.08 13.82 9.44
C ASN A 129 8.91 12.83 10.28
N ARG A 130 10.23 12.83 10.08
CA ARG A 130 11.13 11.91 10.79
C ARG A 130 11.07 12.04 12.32
N GLY A 131 10.83 13.25 12.84
CA GLY A 131 10.67 13.48 14.29
C GLY A 131 9.37 12.88 14.84
N GLU A 132 8.26 13.01 14.12
CA GLU A 132 6.99 12.37 14.52
C GLU A 132 7.06 10.84 14.43
N PHE A 133 7.74 10.31 13.39
CA PHE A 133 7.94 8.87 13.27
C PHE A 133 8.81 8.32 14.42
N ALA A 134 9.88 9.04 14.78
CA ALA A 134 10.70 8.69 15.94
C ALA A 134 9.92 8.82 17.27
N TYR A 135 9.08 9.85 17.41
CA TYR A 135 8.19 9.99 18.56
C TYR A 135 7.24 8.78 18.67
N PHE A 136 6.64 8.37 17.55
CA PHE A 136 5.80 7.18 17.49
C PHE A 136 6.58 5.93 17.95
N ASP A 137 7.76 5.68 17.40
CA ASP A 137 8.57 4.49 17.72
C ASP A 137 9.01 4.45 19.20
N ILE A 138 9.47 5.58 19.73
CA ILE A 138 10.05 5.70 21.08
C ILE A 138 8.95 5.79 22.17
N HIS A 139 7.91 6.58 21.96
CA HIS A 139 6.95 6.93 23.02
C HIS A 139 5.58 6.26 22.89
N ILE A 140 5.14 5.93 21.67
CA ILE A 140 3.85 5.29 21.43
C ILE A 140 4.03 3.76 21.35
N LEU A 141 4.79 3.28 20.35
CA LEU A 141 5.13 1.86 20.18
C LEU A 141 6.05 1.36 21.30
N LYS A 142 6.96 2.22 21.77
CA LYS A 142 7.94 1.92 22.81
C LYS A 142 8.82 0.73 22.45
N ARG A 143 9.28 0.67 21.20
CA ARG A 143 10.19 -0.38 20.75
C ARG A 143 11.49 -0.30 21.56
N GLU A 144 11.95 -1.47 22.01
CA GLU A 144 13.16 -1.56 22.82
C GLU A 144 14.36 -0.94 22.08
N ASN A 145 15.11 -0.08 22.78
CA ASN A 145 16.28 0.64 22.26
C ASN A 145 16.03 1.52 21.02
N ALA A 146 14.77 1.89 20.72
CA ALA A 146 14.41 2.69 19.55
C ALA A 146 15.23 3.98 19.38
N SER A 147 15.52 4.67 20.49
CA SER A 147 16.28 5.94 20.46
C SER A 147 17.68 5.80 19.86
N ALA A 148 18.27 4.60 19.85
CA ALA A 148 19.59 4.36 19.28
C ALA A 148 19.62 4.46 17.74
N ASP A 149 18.47 4.34 17.07
CA ASP A 149 18.36 4.37 15.61
C ASP A 149 18.20 5.80 15.04
N TYR A 150 18.21 6.83 15.90
CA TYR A 150 17.96 8.21 15.53
C TYR A 150 19.15 9.13 15.86
N ASP A 151 19.40 10.10 14.99
CA ASP A 151 20.43 11.12 15.19
C ASP A 151 20.01 12.17 16.24
N ALA A 152 20.99 12.92 16.76
CA ALA A 152 20.77 13.91 17.81
C ALA A 152 19.76 15.01 17.41
N GLU A 153 19.73 15.38 16.12
CA GLU A 153 18.77 16.36 15.61
C GLU A 153 17.33 15.82 15.69
N THR A 154 17.12 14.58 15.24
CA THR A 154 15.81 13.91 15.33
C THR A 154 15.37 13.75 16.78
N LEU A 155 16.28 13.34 17.67
CA LEU A 155 15.99 13.21 19.10
C LEU A 155 15.64 14.55 19.75
N SER A 156 16.32 15.64 19.39
CA SER A 156 15.95 16.97 19.86
C SER A 156 14.54 17.36 19.41
N ARG A 157 14.14 17.01 18.18
CA ARG A 157 12.77 17.24 17.69
C ARG A 157 11.74 16.39 18.43
N VAL A 158 12.07 15.16 18.80
CA VAL A 158 11.21 14.30 19.62
C VAL A 158 10.95 14.94 20.99
N GLU A 159 11.98 15.47 21.65
CA GLU A 159 11.81 16.15 22.93
C GLU A 159 10.98 17.44 22.82
N GLU A 160 11.08 18.19 21.71
CA GLU A 160 10.19 19.33 21.47
C GLU A 160 8.74 18.88 21.23
N LEU A 161 8.52 17.85 20.40
CA LEU A 161 7.18 17.30 20.13
C LEU A 161 6.50 16.84 21.41
N LYS A 162 7.26 16.19 22.31
CA LYS A 162 6.77 15.68 23.60
C LYS A 162 6.19 16.76 24.50
N LYS A 163 6.66 18.01 24.40
CA LYS A 163 6.12 19.13 25.20
C LYS A 163 4.70 19.51 24.77
N THR A 164 4.32 19.23 23.53
CA THR A 164 3.05 19.66 22.93
C THR A 164 2.15 18.52 22.48
N MET A 165 2.65 17.27 22.44
CA MET A 165 1.89 16.11 21.97
C MET A 165 0.70 15.83 22.88
N THR A 166 -0.47 15.64 22.28
CA THR A 166 -1.72 15.30 22.98
C THR A 166 -2.14 13.86 22.64
N PRO A 167 -3.03 13.24 23.43
CA PRO A 167 -3.57 11.91 23.11
C PRO A 167 -4.21 11.85 21.71
N GLU A 168 -4.87 12.91 21.26
CA GLU A 168 -5.43 13.00 19.90
C GLU A 168 -4.33 13.02 18.83
N GLY A 169 -3.23 13.72 19.10
CA GLY A 169 -2.05 13.74 18.23
C GLY A 169 -1.39 12.36 18.14
N GLU A 170 -1.27 11.63 19.26
CA GLU A 170 -0.76 10.27 19.28
C GLU A 170 -1.66 9.31 18.50
N ASN A 171 -2.98 9.38 18.72
CA ASN A 171 -3.97 8.59 17.98
C ASN A 171 -3.92 8.86 16.48
N ARG A 172 -3.74 10.14 16.08
CA ARG A 172 -3.56 10.51 14.67
C ARG A 172 -2.31 9.86 14.08
N LEU A 173 -1.19 9.86 14.79
CA LEU A 173 0.04 9.20 14.32
C LEU A 173 -0.15 7.69 14.18
N VAL A 174 -0.83 7.04 15.14
CA VAL A 174 -1.17 5.61 15.05
C VAL A 174 -2.04 5.34 13.84
N ASP A 175 -3.14 6.08 13.65
CA ASP A 175 -4.05 5.89 12.53
C ASP A 175 -3.33 6.08 11.19
N ASN A 176 -2.50 7.12 11.07
CA ASN A 176 -1.75 7.38 9.84
C ASN A 176 -0.71 6.29 9.55
N ILE A 177 0.14 5.93 10.52
CA ILE A 177 1.28 5.03 10.31
C ILE A 177 0.83 3.56 10.22
N ILE A 178 -0.13 3.14 11.03
CA ILE A 178 -0.48 1.71 11.21
C ILE A 178 -1.79 1.31 10.53
N VAL A 179 -2.74 2.23 10.35
CA VAL A 179 -4.07 1.90 9.81
C VAL A 179 -4.20 2.33 8.35
N LYS A 180 -4.11 3.63 8.09
CA LYS A 180 -4.43 4.23 6.79
C LYS A 180 -3.43 3.85 5.71
N THR A 181 -2.14 3.87 6.04
CA THR A 181 -1.08 3.57 5.08
C THR A 181 -0.86 2.06 4.89
N GLN A 182 -1.44 1.24 5.76
CA GLN A 182 -1.29 -0.23 5.77
C GLN A 182 -2.51 -0.98 5.24
N GLY A 183 -3.45 -0.29 4.58
CA GLY A 183 -4.68 -0.89 4.03
C GLY A 183 -4.47 -1.99 2.98
N PHE A 184 -3.23 -2.26 2.59
CA PHE A 184 -2.84 -3.33 1.67
C PHE A 184 -2.14 -4.52 2.36
N VAL A 185 -1.80 -4.37 3.64
CA VAL A 185 -1.03 -5.36 4.41
C VAL A 185 -1.96 -6.33 5.15
N ASN A 186 -3.15 -5.87 5.54
CA ASN A 186 -4.16 -6.71 6.18
C ASN A 186 -5.15 -7.26 5.14
N GLY A 187 -4.97 -8.52 4.76
CA GLY A 187 -6.02 -9.36 4.20
C GLY A 187 -6.78 -10.09 5.31
#